data_AF-A0A497I8Z3-F1
#
_entry.id   AF-A0A497I8Z3-F1
#
_cell.length_a   1.000
_cell.length_b   1.000
_cell.length_c   1.000
_cell.angle_alpha   90.00
_cell.angle_beta   90.00
_cell.angle_gamma   90.00
#
_symmetry.space_group_name_H-M   'P 1'
#
loop_
_entity.id
_entity.type
_entity.pdbx_description
1 polymer ?
#
loop_
_entity_poly.entity_id
_entity_poly.type
_entity_poly.pdbx_seq_one_letter_code
_entity_poly.pdbx_strand_id
1 'polypeptide(L)'
;MYLPHKIKVLEAAAAVAAGRVKQNEVVSSDGSKVYKVNADKMWSSDPLTRFHNTVGYPLIAVLMSKGVLPYNASIGEKLKNVVWSELNKRFKRDYDAVYNYVKQKYKLQGVDQYVERVLDALGPLAQK
;
A
#
# COMPACT_ATOMS: atom_id res chain seq x y z
N MET A 1 12.00 -11.06 1.53
CA MET A 1 10.66 -10.74 2.08
C MET A 1 9.57 -11.29 1.18
N TYR A 2 8.39 -11.59 1.71
CA TYR A 2 7.22 -11.99 0.91
C TYR A 2 6.54 -10.77 0.28
N LEU A 3 5.95 -11.00 -0.91
CA LEU A 3 5.09 -10.02 -1.55
C LEU A 3 3.78 -9.85 -0.75
N PRO A 4 3.22 -8.63 -0.72
CA PRO A 4 2.00 -8.36 0.02
C PRO A 4 0.74 -8.78 -0.74
N HIS A 5 -0.39 -8.83 -0.03
CA HIS A 5 -1.70 -8.87 -0.66
C HIS A 5 -1.90 -7.66 -1.59
N LYS A 6 -2.60 -7.87 -2.71
CA LYS A 6 -2.91 -6.85 -3.73
C LYS A 6 -3.43 -5.54 -3.16
N ILE A 7 -4.25 -5.63 -2.10
CA ILE A 7 -4.83 -4.46 -1.43
C ILE A 7 -3.79 -3.48 -0.88
N LYS A 8 -2.59 -3.96 -0.51
CA LYS A 8 -1.53 -3.10 0.04
C LYS A 8 -0.96 -2.12 -0.99
N VAL A 9 -1.03 -2.46 -2.28
CA VAL A 9 -0.70 -1.53 -3.37
C VAL A 9 -1.70 -0.36 -3.40
N LEU A 10 -2.99 -0.64 -3.18
CA LEU A 10 -4.03 0.39 -3.15
C LEU A 10 -3.95 1.25 -1.87
N GLU A 11 -3.68 0.63 -0.71
CA GLU A 11 -3.43 1.34 0.55
C GLU A 11 -2.26 2.34 0.40
N ALA A 12 -1.18 1.91 -0.26
CA ALA A 12 -0.01 2.72 -0.54
C ALA A 12 -0.31 3.88 -1.49
N ALA A 13 -0.97 3.61 -2.62
CA ALA A 13 -1.35 4.65 -3.58
C ALA A 13 -2.25 5.72 -2.96
N ALA A 14 -3.20 5.31 -2.11
CA ALA A 14 -4.04 6.21 -1.34
C ALA A 14 -3.24 7.05 -0.33
N ALA A 15 -2.18 6.49 0.28
CA ALA A 15 -1.32 7.22 1.21
C ALA A 15 -0.50 8.31 0.51
N VAL A 16 0.03 8.00 -0.68
CA VAL A 16 0.74 8.98 -1.52
C VAL A 16 -0.20 10.12 -1.92
N ALA A 17 -1.37 9.80 -2.48
CA ALA A 17 -2.37 10.80 -2.89
C ALA A 17 -2.89 11.67 -1.73
N ALA A 18 -3.04 11.09 -0.54
CA ALA A 18 -3.47 11.81 0.66
C ALA A 18 -2.37 12.70 1.28
N GLY A 19 -1.17 12.76 0.70
CA GLY A 19 -0.03 13.48 1.29
C GLY A 19 0.43 12.89 2.64
N ARG A 20 0.15 11.60 2.89
CA ARG A 20 0.47 10.92 4.16
C ARG A 20 1.90 10.39 4.22
N VAL A 21 2.68 10.52 3.14
CA VAL A 21 4.09 10.11 3.07
C VAL A 21 4.97 11.33 3.33
N LYS A 22 5.78 11.29 4.39
CA LYS A 22 6.73 12.34 4.76
C LYS A 22 8.11 11.72 4.93
N GLN A 23 9.00 11.96 3.96
CA GLN A 23 10.34 11.35 3.93
C GLN A 23 10.30 9.82 4.08
N ASN A 24 10.65 9.32 5.26
CA ASN A 24 10.72 7.90 5.62
C ASN A 24 9.60 7.51 6.61
N GLU A 25 8.54 8.30 6.68
CA GLU A 25 7.38 8.04 7.52
C GLU A 25 6.07 8.05 6.72
N VAL A 26 5.13 7.21 7.12
CA VAL A 26 3.79 7.14 6.53
C VAL A 26 2.74 7.16 7.62
N VAL A 27 1.80 8.10 7.54
CA VAL A 27 0.66 8.21 8.47
C VAL A 27 -0.45 7.23 8.05
N SER A 28 -1.05 6.52 9.01
CA SER A 28 -2.20 5.63 8.76
C SER A 28 -3.41 6.38 8.18
N SER A 29 -4.33 5.66 7.55
CA SER A 29 -5.54 6.27 6.98
C SER A 29 -6.46 6.95 7.99
N ASP A 30 -6.42 6.51 9.24
CA ASP A 30 -7.17 7.09 10.36
C ASP A 30 -6.33 8.09 11.18
N GLY A 31 -5.08 8.38 10.78
CA GLY A 31 -4.19 9.29 11.48
C GLY A 31 -3.62 8.77 12.81
N SER A 32 -4.06 7.61 13.29
CA SER A 32 -3.71 7.10 14.63
C SER A 32 -2.28 6.57 14.75
N LYS A 33 -1.61 6.25 13.64
CA LYS A 33 -0.27 5.64 13.63
C LYS A 33 0.64 6.33 12.62
N VAL A 34 1.91 6.41 12.98
CA VAL A 34 3.00 6.78 12.08
C VAL A 34 3.93 5.58 11.93
N TYR A 35 4.13 5.13 10.70
CA TYR A 35 5.00 4.01 10.37
C TYR A 35 6.35 4.52 9.88
N LYS A 36 7.43 4.01 10.45
CA LYS A 36 8.80 4.30 10.01
C LYS A 36 9.19 3.36 8.88
N VAL A 37 9.96 3.84 7.92
CA VAL A 37 10.40 3.11 6.73
C VAL A 37 11.92 3.25 6.58
N ASN A 38 12.58 2.16 6.22
CA ASN A 38 13.96 2.18 5.75
C ASN A 38 13.96 1.50 4.37
N ALA A 39 13.97 2.30 3.32
CA ALA A 39 13.88 1.81 1.94
C ALA A 39 15.14 1.02 1.53
N ASP A 40 16.31 1.43 2.00
CA ASP A 40 17.58 0.75 1.67
C ASP A 40 17.65 -0.66 2.24
N LYS A 41 17.02 -0.87 3.41
CA LYS A 41 16.89 -2.18 4.07
C LYS A 41 15.57 -2.88 3.77
N MET A 42 14.77 -2.36 2.83
CA MET A 42 13.44 -2.87 2.49
C MET A 42 12.53 -3.09 3.72
N TRP A 43 12.61 -2.23 4.73
CA TRP A 43 11.96 -2.47 6.02
C TRP A 43 10.94 -1.39 6.37
N SER A 44 9.91 -1.75 7.15
CA SER A 44 9.01 -0.79 7.79
C SER A 44 8.60 -1.24 9.19
N SER A 45 8.15 -0.30 10.03
CA SER A 45 7.62 -0.60 11.35
C SER A 45 6.19 -1.18 11.33
N ASP A 46 5.63 -1.44 10.15
CA ASP A 46 4.34 -2.10 10.00
C ASP A 46 4.39 -3.54 10.54
N PRO A 47 3.32 -4.03 11.22
CA PRO A 47 3.30 -5.39 11.75
C PRO A 47 3.58 -6.48 10.71
N LEU A 48 3.18 -6.33 9.44
CA LEU A 48 3.48 -7.30 8.38
C LEU A 48 4.99 -7.44 8.17
N THR A 49 5.71 -6.32 8.18
CA THR A 49 7.16 -6.34 8.03
C THR A 49 7.86 -6.80 9.30
N ARG A 50 7.41 -6.34 10.47
CA ARG A 50 8.05 -6.68 11.75
C ARG A 50 7.92 -8.15 12.16
N PHE A 51 6.78 -8.76 11.88
CA PHE A 51 6.45 -10.09 12.43
C PHE A 51 6.27 -11.17 11.36
N HIS A 52 6.05 -10.79 10.10
CA HIS A 52 5.71 -11.75 9.04
C HIS A 52 6.67 -11.72 7.85
N ASN A 53 7.74 -10.93 7.91
CA ASN A 53 8.71 -10.78 6.80
C ASN A 53 8.05 -10.41 5.46
N THR A 54 6.91 -9.71 5.50
CA THR A 54 6.12 -9.31 4.34
C THR A 54 6.21 -7.80 4.14
N VAL A 55 6.28 -7.35 2.90
CA VAL A 55 6.36 -5.92 2.59
C VAL A 55 5.07 -5.21 3.03
N GLY A 56 5.17 -4.22 3.94
CA GLY A 56 4.03 -3.41 4.36
C GLY A 56 3.72 -2.28 3.38
N TYR A 57 2.46 -1.80 3.38
CA TYR A 57 2.08 -0.64 2.55
C TYR A 57 2.91 0.63 2.81
N PRO A 58 3.47 0.91 4.02
CA PRO A 58 4.29 2.11 4.21
C PRO A 58 5.55 2.09 3.34
N LEU A 59 6.21 0.94 3.20
CA LEU A 59 7.37 0.80 2.34
C LEU A 59 6.99 1.04 0.88
N ILE A 60 5.91 0.42 0.41
CA ILE A 60 5.40 0.60 -0.96
C ILE A 60 5.11 2.09 -1.23
N ALA A 61 4.47 2.78 -0.29
CA ALA A 61 4.12 4.19 -0.43
C ALA A 61 5.35 5.09 -0.53
N VAL A 62 6.40 4.84 0.27
CA VAL A 62 7.68 5.56 0.17
C VAL A 62 8.40 5.26 -1.13
N LEU A 63 8.39 4.01 -1.61
CA LEU A 63 9.01 3.68 -2.89
C LEU A 63 8.25 4.31 -4.07
N MET A 64 6.91 4.39 -4.01
CA MET A 64 6.10 5.13 -4.98
C MET A 64 6.40 6.62 -4.96
N SER A 65 6.50 7.25 -3.77
CA SER A 65 6.76 8.69 -3.67
C SER A 65 8.17 9.07 -4.14
N LYS A 66 9.13 8.13 -4.07
CA LYS A 66 10.49 8.27 -4.61
C LYS A 66 10.60 7.93 -6.10
N GLY A 67 9.51 7.51 -6.75
CA GLY A 67 9.51 7.12 -8.17
C GLY A 67 10.17 5.76 -8.45
N VAL A 68 10.47 4.96 -7.42
CA VAL A 68 11.06 3.62 -7.56
C VAL A 68 10.02 2.59 -7.98
N LEU A 69 8.78 2.71 -7.47
CA LEU A 69 7.66 1.88 -7.90
C LEU A 69 6.67 2.70 -8.75
N PRO A 70 5.96 2.06 -9.70
CA PRO A 70 4.90 2.72 -10.45
C PRO A 70 3.84 3.30 -9.51
N TYR A 71 3.40 4.52 -9.80
CA TYR A 71 2.31 5.19 -9.08
C TYR A 71 1.22 5.64 -10.06
N ASN A 72 -0.03 5.32 -9.74
CA ASN A 72 -1.19 5.79 -10.50
C ASN A 72 -1.96 6.83 -9.69
N ALA A 73 -1.78 8.11 -10.04
CA ALA A 73 -2.42 9.23 -9.35
C ALA A 73 -3.96 9.15 -9.39
N SER A 74 -4.55 8.76 -10.53
CA SER A 74 -6.01 8.65 -10.67
C SER A 74 -6.61 7.62 -9.71
N ILE A 75 -5.95 6.47 -9.55
CA ILE A 75 -6.35 5.45 -8.57
C ILE A 75 -6.13 5.95 -7.13
N GLY A 76 -4.96 6.54 -6.86
CA GLY A 76 -4.65 7.08 -5.53
C GLY A 76 -5.66 8.13 -5.07
N GLU A 77 -6.00 9.09 -5.94
CA GLU A 77 -6.95 10.17 -5.65
C GLU A 77 -8.34 9.65 -5.32
N LYS A 78 -8.83 8.64 -6.05
CA LYS A 78 -10.13 8.01 -5.76
C LYS A 78 -10.17 7.32 -4.39
N LEU A 79 -9.02 6.94 -3.85
CA LEU A 79 -8.90 6.14 -2.64
C LEU A 79 -8.34 6.89 -1.44
N LYS A 80 -7.92 8.15 -1.60
CA LYS A 80 -7.17 8.91 -0.57
C LYS A 80 -7.91 9.04 0.77
N ASN A 81 -9.24 9.07 0.73
CA ASN A 81 -10.12 9.20 1.90
C ASN A 81 -10.62 7.85 2.45
N VAL A 82 -10.14 6.71 1.93
CA VAL A 82 -10.54 5.39 2.43
C VAL A 82 -9.87 5.12 3.78
N VAL A 83 -10.68 4.90 4.81
CA VAL A 83 -10.22 4.43 6.13
C VAL A 83 -10.01 2.91 6.07
N TRP A 84 -8.83 2.50 5.62
CA TRP A 84 -8.49 1.10 5.37
C TRP A 84 -8.57 0.21 6.61
N SER A 85 -8.24 0.73 7.80
CA SER A 85 -8.32 0.00 9.06
C SER A 85 -9.75 -0.45 9.38
N GLU A 86 -10.74 0.43 9.18
CA GLU A 86 -12.16 0.14 9.35
C GLU A 86 -12.68 -0.79 8.27
N LEU A 87 -12.30 -0.55 7.01
CA LEU A 87 -12.71 -1.38 5.89
C LEU A 87 -12.20 -2.82 6.05
N ASN A 88 -10.93 -2.99 6.39
CA ASN A 88 -10.35 -4.31 6.66
C ASN A 88 -11.05 -5.01 7.83
N LYS A 89 -11.40 -4.29 8.91
CA LYS A 89 -12.18 -4.87 10.02
C LYS A 89 -13.57 -5.32 9.59
N ARG A 90 -14.29 -4.52 8.80
CA ARG A 90 -15.64 -4.84 8.29
C ARG A 90 -15.65 -6.14 7.50
N PHE A 91 -14.62 -6.38 6.70
CA PHE A 91 -14.44 -7.61 5.93
C PHE A 91 -13.65 -8.69 6.67
N LYS A 92 -13.49 -8.58 8.00
CA LYS A 92 -12.77 -9.56 8.83
C LYS A 92 -11.34 -9.87 8.33
N ARG A 93 -10.68 -8.90 7.70
CA ARG A 93 -9.35 -9.00 7.07
C ARG A 93 -9.28 -9.98 5.89
N ASP A 94 -10.42 -10.26 5.26
CA ASP A 94 -10.45 -10.88 3.94
C ASP A 94 -9.98 -9.85 2.90
N TYR A 95 -8.68 -9.85 2.63
CA TYR A 95 -8.06 -8.84 1.77
C TYR A 95 -8.49 -8.93 0.30
N ASP A 96 -8.86 -10.12 -0.17
CA ASP A 96 -9.34 -10.30 -1.55
C ASP A 96 -10.77 -9.79 -1.68
N ALA A 97 -11.63 -10.02 -0.67
CA ALA A 97 -12.96 -9.41 -0.62
C ALA A 97 -12.89 -7.88 -0.53
N VAL A 98 -11.97 -7.33 0.27
CA VAL A 98 -11.75 -5.88 0.35
C VAL A 98 -11.27 -5.33 -1.01
N TYR A 99 -10.31 -5.99 -1.65
CA TYR A 99 -9.79 -5.57 -2.96
C TYR A 99 -10.91 -5.52 -4.02
N ASN A 100 -11.70 -6.58 -4.11
CA ASN A 100 -12.83 -6.64 -5.05
C ASN A 100 -13.89 -5.59 -4.74
N TYR A 101 -14.24 -5.40 -3.47
CA TYR A 101 -15.18 -4.37 -3.03
C TYR A 101 -14.71 -2.97 -3.42
N VAL A 102 -13.45 -2.63 -3.17
CA VAL A 102 -12.89 -1.31 -3.47
C VAL A 102 -12.84 -1.07 -4.98
N LYS A 103 -12.37 -2.05 -5.75
CA LYS A 103 -12.35 -2.00 -7.21
C LYS A 103 -13.73 -1.68 -7.78
N GLN A 104 -14.77 -2.36 -7.30
CA GLN A 104 -16.14 -2.15 -7.76
C GLN A 104 -16.70 -0.80 -7.29
N LYS A 105 -16.61 -0.50 -5.98
CA LYS A 105 -17.15 0.73 -5.39
C LYS A 105 -16.61 2.00 -6.02
N TYR A 106 -15.31 2.04 -6.29
CA TYR A 106 -14.64 3.24 -6.84
C TYR A 106 -14.44 3.18 -8.35
N LYS A 107 -14.98 2.16 -9.03
CA LYS A 107 -14.88 1.96 -10.49
C LYS A 107 -13.44 2.13 -10.98
N LEU A 108 -12.53 1.35 -10.39
CA LEU A 108 -11.09 1.43 -10.67
C LEU A 108 -10.75 0.67 -11.96
N GLN A 109 -10.90 1.33 -13.10
CA GLN A 109 -10.49 0.76 -14.39
C GLN A 109 -8.97 0.54 -14.45
N GLY A 110 -8.54 -0.59 -15.02
CA GLY A 110 -7.12 -0.92 -15.17
C GLY A 110 -6.38 -1.25 -13.86
N VAL A 111 -7.10 -1.40 -12.74
CA VAL A 111 -6.47 -1.57 -11.42
C VAL A 111 -5.67 -2.86 -11.30
N ASP A 112 -6.09 -3.95 -11.92
CA ASP A 112 -5.38 -5.22 -11.82
C ASP A 112 -4.02 -5.14 -12.52
N GLN A 113 -3.98 -4.58 -13.73
CA GLN A 113 -2.73 -4.36 -14.47
C GLN A 113 -1.81 -3.39 -13.72
N TYR A 114 -2.36 -2.37 -13.07
CA TYR A 114 -1.58 -1.49 -12.20
C TYR A 114 -0.97 -2.23 -11.02
N VAL A 115 -1.77 -3.03 -10.31
CA VAL A 115 -1.30 -3.80 -9.16
C VAL A 115 -0.24 -4.82 -9.56
N GLU A 116 -0.45 -5.54 -10.65
CA GLU A 116 0.52 -6.51 -11.19
C GLU A 116 1.86 -5.84 -11.50
N ARG A 117 1.85 -4.71 -12.23
CA ARG A 117 3.07 -3.95 -12.54
C ARG A 117 3.83 -3.50 -11.28
N VAL A 118 3.12 -3.10 -10.23
CA VAL A 118 3.75 -2.72 -8.96
C VAL A 118 4.37 -3.94 -8.27
N LEU A 119 3.65 -5.07 -8.24
CA LEU A 119 4.15 -6.30 -7.62
C LEU A 119 5.37 -6.88 -8.38
N ASP A 120 5.35 -6.84 -9.70
CA ASP A 120 6.46 -7.25 -10.56
C ASP A 120 7.70 -6.39 -10.31
N ALA A 121 7.53 -5.06 -10.22
CA ALA A 121 8.62 -4.14 -9.89
C ALA A 121 9.13 -4.31 -8.44
N LEU A 122 8.25 -4.69 -7.51
CA LEU A 122 8.60 -4.90 -6.11
C LEU A 122 9.35 -6.22 -5.88
N GLY A 123 9.07 -7.25 -6.66
CA GLY A 123 9.64 -8.60 -6.51
C GLY A 123 11.17 -8.62 -6.38
N PRO A 124 11.92 -8.05 -7.35
CA PRO A 124 13.39 -8.01 -7.30
C PRO A 124 13.95 -7.20 -6.12
N LEU A 125 13.22 -6.19 -5.65
CA LEU A 125 13.64 -5.38 -4.50
C LEU A 125 13.50 -6.16 -3.20
N ALA A 126 12.43 -6.95 -3.07
CA ALA A 126 12.13 -7.73 -1.85
C ALA A 126 13.03 -8.97 -1.66
N GLN A 127 13.85 -9.32 -2.66
CA GLN A 127 14.79 -10.45 -2.63
C GLN A 127 16.23 -10.03 -2.28
N LYS A 128 16.51 -8.73 -2.19
CA LYS A 128 17.78 -8.19 -1.67
C LYS A 128 17.80 -8.22 -0.15
#